data_AF-A0A7S9GWX5-F1
#
_entry.id   AF-A0A7S9GWX5-F1
#
_cell.length_a   1.000
_cell.length_b   1.000
_cell.length_c   1.000
_cell.angle_alpha   90.00
_cell.angle_beta   90.00
_cell.angle_gamma   90.00
#
_symmetry.space_group_name_H-M   'P 1'
#
loop_
_entity.id
_entity.type
_entity.pdbx_description
1 polymer ?
#
loop_
_entity_poly.entity_id
_entity_poly.type
_entity_poly.pdbx_seq_one_letter_code
_entity_poly.pdbx_strand_id
1 'polypeptide(L)'
;MRSIMNAILLVGSLFAAAPVAAQTYDPRYPVCIEVYTIDGNTIDCGFTSMAQCAATASGQSAQCYANPYVMQSRQPGPGPSPPRRNR
;
A
#
# COMPACT_ATOMS: atom_id res chain seq x y z
N MET A 1 43.59 -34.18 4.72
CA MET A 1 42.65 -33.06 4.98
C MET A 1 42.59 -32.20 3.72
N ARG A 2 41.86 -32.67 2.71
CA ARG A 2 41.67 -31.96 1.43
C ARG A 2 40.19 -31.64 1.40
N SER A 3 39.95 -30.40 1.80
CA SER A 3 38.71 -29.69 2.03
C SER A 3 37.49 -30.32 1.38
N ILE A 4 36.55 -30.62 2.28
CA ILE A 4 35.17 -31.06 2.09
C ILE A 4 34.42 -29.92 1.37
N MET A 5 34.71 -29.74 0.09
CA MET A 5 34.07 -28.76 -0.77
C MET A 5 33.08 -29.54 -1.64
N ASN A 6 31.88 -29.01 -1.84
CA ASN A 6 30.80 -29.55 -2.69
C ASN A 6 29.74 -30.38 -1.96
N ALA A 7 29.14 -29.82 -0.92
CA ALA A 7 27.87 -30.36 -0.41
C ALA A 7 26.88 -29.27 0.00
N ILE A 8 26.72 -28.20 -0.77
CA ILE A 8 25.48 -27.40 -0.72
C ILE A 8 25.24 -26.81 -2.11
N LEU A 9 24.60 -27.56 -3.01
CA LEU A 9 24.07 -26.99 -4.24
C LEU A 9 22.62 -27.46 -4.40
N LEU A 10 21.75 -26.45 -4.42
CA LEU A 10 20.43 -26.44 -5.07
C LEU A 10 19.24 -26.91 -4.20
N VAL A 11 18.90 -26.12 -3.19
CA VAL A 11 17.50 -26.02 -2.75
C VAL A 11 17.10 -24.55 -2.76
N GLY A 12 16.03 -24.23 -3.50
CA GLY A 12 15.21 -23.05 -3.23
C GLY A 12 15.12 -22.02 -4.35
N SER A 13 14.35 -22.33 -5.39
CA SER A 13 13.81 -21.29 -6.27
C SER A 13 12.37 -21.61 -6.67
N LEU A 14 11.49 -21.71 -5.67
CA LEU A 14 10.04 -21.65 -5.82
C LEU A 14 9.49 -20.50 -4.98
N PHE A 15 9.96 -19.28 -5.23
CA PHE A 15 9.23 -18.08 -4.80
C PHE A 15 8.59 -17.49 -6.06
N ALA A 16 7.39 -17.99 -6.37
CA ALA A 16 6.48 -17.22 -7.21
C ALA A 16 6.20 -15.93 -6.44
N ALA A 17 6.85 -14.85 -6.87
CA ALA A 17 6.51 -13.51 -6.41
C ALA A 17 5.07 -13.24 -6.88
N ALA A 18 4.09 -13.57 -6.05
CA ALA A 18 2.78 -12.97 -6.17
C ALA A 18 3.03 -11.45 -6.19
N PRO A 19 2.38 -10.68 -7.07
CA PRO A 19 2.43 -9.24 -6.96
C PRO A 19 1.78 -8.91 -5.62
N VAL A 20 2.59 -8.72 -4.59
CA VAL A 20 2.21 -7.90 -3.46
C VAL A 20 1.97 -6.55 -4.10
N ALA A 21 0.71 -6.27 -4.43
CA ALA A 21 0.29 -4.91 -4.61
C ALA A 21 0.73 -4.24 -3.31
N ALA A 22 1.76 -3.40 -3.39
CA ALA A 22 2.22 -2.61 -2.28
C ALA A 22 1.09 -1.63 -1.94
N GLN A 23 0.08 -2.12 -1.21
CA GLN A 23 -0.93 -1.30 -0.58
C GLN A 23 -0.19 -0.60 0.55
N THR A 24 0.54 0.47 0.19
CA THR A 24 1.32 1.26 1.13
C THR A 24 0.45 1.80 2.26
N TYR A 25 -0.86 1.94 2.02
CA TYR A 25 -1.85 2.42 2.98
C TYR A 25 -3.19 1.68 2.81
N ASP A 26 -3.87 1.38 3.92
CA ASP A 26 -5.14 0.65 3.92
C ASP A 26 -6.27 1.53 3.34
N PRO A 27 -6.95 1.09 2.26
CA PRO A 27 -8.04 1.84 1.65
C PRO A 27 -9.27 2.01 2.55
N ARG A 28 -9.33 1.36 3.72
CA ARG A 28 -10.41 1.56 4.71
C ARG A 28 -10.32 2.92 5.41
N TYR A 29 -9.14 3.54 5.43
CA TYR A 29 -8.90 4.81 6.09
C TYR A 29 -8.81 5.94 5.06
N PRO A 30 -9.85 6.77 4.91
CA PRO A 30 -9.93 7.80 3.89
C PRO A 30 -8.99 9.00 4.11
N VAL A 31 -8.33 9.10 5.26
CA VAL A 31 -7.54 10.28 5.62
C VAL A 31 -6.15 9.87 6.09
N CYS A 32 -5.16 10.60 5.60
CA CYS A 32 -3.74 10.46 5.93
C CYS A 32 -3.22 11.73 6.61
N ILE A 33 -2.21 11.56 7.46
CA ILE A 33 -1.40 12.62 8.05
C ILE A 33 0.04 12.50 7.54
N GLU A 34 0.65 13.61 7.14
CA GLU A 34 2.08 13.71 6.86
C GLU A 34 2.71 14.60 7.93
N VAL A 35 3.60 14.04 8.74
CA VAL A 35 4.34 14.77 9.78
C VAL A 35 5.73 15.09 9.27
N TYR A 36 6.08 16.37 9.23
CA TYR A 36 7.39 16.87 8.83
C TYR A 36 8.30 16.98 10.04
N THR A 37 9.42 16.29 10.00
CA THR A 37 10.47 16.32 11.02
C THR A 37 11.80 16.74 10.39
N ILE A 38 12.80 17.04 11.20
CA ILE A 38 14.15 17.40 10.72
C ILE A 38 14.78 16.23 9.94
N ASP A 39 14.50 14.99 10.35
CA ASP A 39 15.05 13.78 9.76
C ASP A 39 14.25 13.30 8.53
N GLY A 40 13.16 13.98 8.18
CA GLY A 40 12.32 13.67 7.02
C GLY A 40 10.83 13.76 7.33
N ASN A 41 10.03 13.30 6.38
CA ASN A 41 8.58 13.25 6.45
C ASN A 41 8.08 11.81 6.66
N THR A 42 7.14 11.66 7.59
CA THR A 42 6.47 10.37 7.86
C THR A 42 4.99 10.50 7.53
N ILE A 43 4.47 9.55 6.76
CA ILE A 43 3.08 9.50 6.35
C ILE A 43 2.39 8.33 7.07
N ASP A 44 1.24 8.60 7.68
CA ASP A 44 0.38 7.59 8.29
C ASP A 44 -1.07 7.76 7.84
N CYS A 45 -1.71 6.66 7.42
CA CYS A 45 -3.09 6.64 6.96
C CYS A 45 -3.93 5.73 7.85
N GLY A 46 -4.23 6.19 9.06
CA GLY A 46 -5.08 5.50 10.03
C GLY A 46 -6.36 6.27 10.42
N PHE A 47 -6.68 7.37 9.74
CA PHE A 47 -7.77 8.27 10.15
C PHE A 47 -9.04 8.03 9.35
N THR A 48 -10.19 8.06 10.03
CA THR A 48 -11.50 7.93 9.39
C THR A 48 -12.13 9.27 9.03
N SER A 49 -11.56 10.39 9.49
CA SER A 49 -12.13 11.74 9.28
C SER A 49 -11.07 12.84 9.39
N MET A 50 -11.26 13.94 8.64
CA MET A 50 -10.35 15.09 8.68
C MET A 50 -10.27 15.75 10.06
N ALA A 51 -11.37 15.81 10.80
CA ALA A 51 -11.38 16.37 12.15
C ALA A 51 -10.50 15.56 13.12
N GLN A 52 -10.50 14.22 12.99
CA GLN A 52 -9.66 13.34 13.80
C GLN A 52 -8.18 13.52 13.45
N CYS A 53 -7.87 13.65 12.16
CA CYS A 53 -6.51 13.95 11.71
C CYS A 53 -6.06 15.34 12.19
N ALA A 54 -6.90 16.38 12.05
CA ALA A 54 -6.60 17.74 12.47
C ALA A 54 -6.36 17.86 13.98
N ALA A 55 -7.11 17.09 14.80
CA ALA A 55 -6.87 17.00 16.23
C ALA A 55 -5.47 16.43 16.56
N THR A 56 -4.98 15.50 15.75
CA THR A 56 -3.65 14.89 15.90
C THR A 56 -2.55 15.79 15.34
N ALA A 57 -2.81 16.46 14.20
CA ALA A 57 -1.91 17.42 13.59
C ALA A 57 -1.76 18.70 14.43
N SER A 58 -2.71 18.99 15.31
CA SER A 58 -2.67 20.18 16.16
C SER A 58 -1.44 20.15 17.08
N GLY A 59 -0.59 21.17 16.95
CA GLY A 59 0.65 21.27 17.73
C GLY A 59 1.85 20.54 17.13
N GLN A 60 1.71 19.95 15.93
CA GLN A 60 2.82 19.37 15.17
C GLN A 60 2.94 20.04 13.79
N SER A 61 4.13 19.97 13.20
CA SER A 61 4.32 20.28 11.78
C SER A 61 3.76 19.13 10.95
N ALA A 62 2.43 19.08 10.80
CA ALA A 62 1.75 18.01 10.09
C ALA A 62 0.65 18.52 9.15
N GLN A 63 0.41 17.80 8.05
CA GLN A 63 -0.64 18.08 7.08
C GLN A 63 -1.57 16.88 6.90
N CYS A 64 -2.87 17.15 6.85
CA CYS A 64 -3.90 16.14 6.63
C CYS A 64 -4.39 16.19 5.17
N TYR A 65 -4.49 15.03 4.52
CA TYR A 65 -5.00 14.93 3.15
C TYR A 65 -5.80 13.64 2.91
N ALA A 66 -6.54 13.59 1.81
CA ALA A 66 -7.36 12.44 1.45
C ALA A 66 -6.48 11.29 0.94
N ASN A 67 -6.72 10.09 1.46
CA ASN A 67 -6.04 8.87 1.00
C ASN A 67 -6.37 8.63 -0.49
N PRO A 68 -5.41 8.55 -1.42
CA PRO A 68 -5.71 8.25 -2.82
C PRO A 68 -6.21 6.82 -3.04
N TYR A 69 -5.89 5.89 -2.13
CA TYR A 69 -6.20 4.46 -2.29
C TYR A 69 -7.68 4.12 -2.06
N VAL A 70 -8.47 4.96 -1.36
CA VAL A 70 -9.93 4.76 -1.23
C VAL A 70 -10.65 4.71 -2.59
N MET A 71 -10.14 5.43 -3.59
CA MET A 71 -10.75 5.45 -4.93
C MET A 71 -10.38 4.20 -5.74
N GLN A 72 -9.20 3.63 -5.53
CA GLN A 72 -8.74 2.42 -6.23
C GLN A 72 -9.52 1.17 -5.83
N SER A 73 -9.94 1.04 -4.57
CA SER A 73 -10.86 -0.02 -4.15
C SER A 73 -12.24 0.05 -4.81
N ARG A 74 -12.57 1.17 -5.45
CA ARG A 74 -13.83 1.39 -6.17
C ARG A 74 -13.74 1.16 -7.66
N GLN A 75 -12.60 0.71 -8.21
CA GLN A 75 -12.55 0.33 -9.62
C GLN A 75 -13.66 -0.70 -9.88
N PRO A 76 -14.66 -0.35 -10.72
CA PRO A 76 -15.67 -1.32 -11.12
C PRO A 76 -14.89 -2.46 -11.75
N GLY A 77 -15.08 -3.69 -11.28
CA GLY A 77 -14.65 -4.87 -12.02
C GLY A 77 -15.12 -4.73 -13.48
N PRO A 78 -14.39 -5.34 -14.44
CA PRO A 78 -14.69 -5.17 -15.87
C PRO A 78 -16.20 -5.29 -16.07
N GLY A 79 -16.82 -4.18 -16.50
CA GLY A 79 -18.27 -4.09 -16.63
C GLY A 79 -18.80 -5.25 -17.47
N PRO A 80 -20.06 -5.67 -17.28
CA PRO A 80 -20.61 -6.80 -18.00
C PRO A 80 -20.37 -6.63 -19.50
N SER A 81 -19.67 -7.60 -20.10
CA SER A 81 -19.35 -7.60 -21.52
C SER A 81 -20.63 -7.41 -22.34
N PRO A 82 -20.65 -6.50 -23.34
CA PRO A 82 -21.84 -6.25 -24.13
C PRO A 82 -22.30 -7.56 -24.80
N PRO A 83 -23.62 -7.79 -24.93
CA PRO A 83 -24.13 -9.00 -25.56
C PRO A 83 -23.58 -9.08 -26.98
N ARG A 84 -22.90 -10.20 -27.32
CA ARG A 84 -22.49 -10.49 -28.69
C ARG A 84 -23.73 -10.52 -29.57
N ARG A 85 -23.93 -9.46 -30.36
CA ARG A 85 -24.93 -9.44 -31.42
C ARG A 85 -24.34 -10.23 -32.60
N ASN A 86 -24.65 -11.53 -32.66
CA ASN A 86 -24.39 -12.34 -33.85
C ASN A 86 -25.26 -11.80 -34.98
N ARG A 87 -24.62 -11.33 -36.05
CA ARG A 87 -25.24 -11.03 -37.35
C ARG A 87 -24.89 -12.15 -38.32
#